data_AF-A0A1C6FNN8-F1
#
_entry.id   AF-A0A1C6FNN8-F1
#
_cell.length_a   1.000
_cell.length_b   1.000
_cell.length_c   1.000
_cell.angle_alpha   90.00
_cell.angle_beta   90.00
_cell.angle_gamma   90.00
#
_symmetry.space_group_name_H-M   'P 1'
#
loop_
_entity.id
_entity.type
_entity.pdbx_description
1 polymer ?
#
loop_
_entity_poly.entity_id
_entity_poly.type
_entity_poly.pdbx_seq_one_letter_code
_entity_poly.pdbx_strand_id
1 'polypeptide(L)' 'MRAKRCTEQEQYEIIMECRQSELSDHQWCLEHDINPGTFYNWVRRFQTIH' A
#
# COMPACT_ATOMS: atom_id res chain seq x y z
N MET A 1 -8.77 -17.00 5.87
CA MET A 1 -8.70 -15.93 6.90
C MET A 1 -9.00 -14.62 6.20
N ARG A 2 -10.07 -13.91 6.60
CA ARG A 2 -10.39 -12.61 6.01
C ARG A 2 -9.30 -11.65 6.46
N ALA A 3 -8.47 -11.16 5.54
CA ALA A 3 -7.46 -10.15 5.85
C ALA A 3 -8.14 -9.06 6.68
N LYS A 4 -7.56 -8.74 7.85
CA LYS A 4 -8.03 -7.60 8.65
C LYS A 4 -8.12 -6.43 7.69
N ARG A 5 -9.30 -5.79 7.63
CA ARG A 5 -9.46 -4.59 6.81
C ARG A 5 -8.50 -3.56 7.40
N CYS A 6 -7.37 -3.30 6.73
CA CYS A 6 -6.54 -2.14 7.04
C CYS A 6 -7.45 -0.91 6.92
N THR A 7 -7.46 -0.10 7.96
CA THR A 7 -8.13 1.19 7.98
C THR A 7 -7.50 2.12 6.94
N GLU A 8 -8.20 3.18 6.54
CA GLU A 8 -7.65 4.15 5.57
C GLU A 8 -6.35 4.80 6.10
N GLN A 9 -6.23 4.98 7.41
CA GLN A 9 -5.01 5.49 8.03
C GLN A 9 -3.84 4.50 7.90
N GLU A 10 -4.05 3.22 8.20
CA GLU A 10 -3.01 2.19 8.01
C GLU A 10 -2.58 2.07 6.54
N GLN A 11 -3.53 2.18 5.59
CA GLN A 11 -3.22 2.17 4.16
C GLN A 11 -2.33 3.36 3.77
N TYR A 12 -2.61 4.54 4.32
CA TYR A 12 -1.81 5.73 4.08
C TYR A 12 -0.39 5.59 4.66
N GLU A 13 -0.25 5.09 5.89
CA GLU A 13 1.05 4.83 6.50
C GLU A 13 1.87 3.83 5.68
N ILE A 14 1.25 2.74 5.21
CA ILE A 14 1.86 1.76 4.32
C ILE A 14 2.34 2.39 3.01
N ILE A 15 1.53 3.24 2.38
CA ILE A 15 1.92 3.95 1.15
C ILE A 15 3.10 4.88 1.43
N MET A 16 3.09 5.60 2.55
CA MET A 16 4.17 6.50 2.94
C MET A 16 5.47 5.76 3.26
N GLU A 17 5.40 4.58 3.88
CA GLU A 17 6.54 3.72 4.15
C GLU A 17 7.12 3.16 2.84
N CYS A 18 6.27 2.68 1.94
CA CYS A 18 6.67 2.25 0.60
C CYS A 18 7.36 3.36 -0.20
N ARG A 19 6.87 4.60 -0.09
CA ARG A 19 7.47 5.78 -0.76
C ARG A 19 8.80 6.23 -0.17
N GLN A 20 9.01 5.98 1.11
CA GLN A 20 10.28 6.25 1.80
C GLN A 20 11.29 5.11 1.58
N SER A 21 10.80 3.91 1.27
CA SER A 21 11.66 2.85 0.78
C SER A 21 12.30 3.24 -0.54
N GLU A 22 13.59 2.95 -0.69
CA GLU A 22 14.32 3.10 -1.96
C GLU A 22 13.98 1.98 -2.96
N LEU A 23 12.96 1.17 -2.63
CA LEU A 23 12.49 0.04 -3.42
C LEU A 23 11.36 0.46 -4.37
N SER A 24 11.18 -0.31 -5.44
CA SER A 24 9.98 -0.18 -6.28
C SER A 24 8.74 -0.66 -5.54
N ASP A 25 7.60 -0.01 -5.74
CA ASP A 25 6.30 -0.40 -5.15
C ASP A 25 6.03 -1.91 -5.20
N HIS A 26 6.32 -2.54 -6.34
CA HIS A 26 6.11 -3.97 -6.53
C HIS A 26 7.03 -4.81 -5.64
N GLN A 27 8.30 -4.42 -5.51
CA GLN A 27 9.29 -5.14 -4.72
C GLN A 27 8.99 -5.00 -3.23
N TRP A 28 8.68 -3.77 -2.80
CA TRP A 28 8.28 -3.49 -1.43
C TRP A 28 7.03 -4.31 -1.03
N CYS A 29 6.03 -4.37 -1.91
CA CYS A 29 4.85 -5.20 -1.70
C CYS A 29 5.19 -6.69 -1.51
N LEU A 30 6.11 -7.24 -2.31
CA LEU A 30 6.53 -8.64 -2.18
C LEU A 30 7.26 -8.90 -0.86
N GLU A 31 8.13 -7.99 -0.41
CA GLU A 31 8.86 -8.13 0.85
C GLU A 31 7.94 -8.01 2.08
N HIS A 32 6.89 -7.21 1.99
CA HIS A 32 5.93 -6.98 3.08
C HIS A 32 4.69 -7.89 3.02
N ASP A 33 4.68 -8.92 2.15
CA ASP A 33 3.55 -9.83 1.91
C ASP A 33 2.23 -9.10 1.57
N ILE A 34 2.34 -7.95 0.91
CA ILE A 34 1.21 -7.16 0.45
C ILE A 34 0.95 -7.51 -1.00
N ASN A 35 -0.31 -7.80 -1.33
CA ASN A 35 -0.69 -8.02 -2.72
C ASN A 35 -0.53 -6.71 -3.52
N PRO A 36 0.32 -6.66 -4.58
CA PRO A 36 0.55 -5.44 -5.34
C PRO A 36 -0.75 -4.84 -5.92
N GLY A 37 -1.70 -5.69 -6.33
CA GLY A 37 -3.00 -5.25 -6.84
C GLY A 37 -3.84 -4.53 -5.79
N THR A 38 -3.74 -4.95 -4.52
CA THR A 38 -4.40 -4.27 -3.39
C THR A 38 -3.69 -2.95 -3.10
N PHE A 39 -2.37 -2.94 -3.10
CA PHE A 39 -1.57 -1.72 -2.89
C PHE A 39 -1.87 -0.65 -3.95
N TYR A 40 -1.86 -0.99 -5.24
CA TYR A 40 -2.19 -0.04 -6.30
C TYR A 40 -3.64 0.46 -6.24
N ASN A 41 -4.57 -0.35 -5.71
CA ASN A 41 -5.94 0.11 -5.45
C ASN A 41 -5.95 1.21 -4.38
N TRP A 42 -5.19 1.03 -3.29
CA TRP A 42 -5.03 2.05 -2.25
C TRP A 42 -4.38 3.31 -2.82
N VAL A 43 -3.25 3.19 -3.52
CA VAL A 43 -2.57 4.33 -4.15
C VAL A 43 -3.53 5.12 -5.04
N ARG A 44 -4.28 4.46 -5.92
CA ARG A 44 -5.27 5.12 -6.79
C ARG A 44 -6.36 5.82 -5.99
N ARG A 45 -6.86 5.21 -4.91
CA ARG A 45 -7.88 5.82 -4.04
C ARG A 45 -7.39 7.11 -3.39
N PHE A 46 -6.15 7.13 -2.89
CA PHE A 46 -5.57 8.34 -2.28
C PHE A 46 -5.12 9.38 -3.31
N GLN A 47 -4.69 8.95 -4.49
CA GLN A 47 -4.23 9.84 -5.56
C GLN A 47 -5.39 10.56 -6.29
N THR A 48 -6.62 10.06 -6.22
CA THR A 48 -7.82 10.69 -6.82
C THR A 48 -8.41 11.81 -5.94
N ILE A 49 -7.93 11.98 -4.70
CA ILE A 49 -8.44 12.98 -3.74
C ILE A 49 -7.64 14.31 -3.78
N HIS A 50 -6.62 14.41 -4.63
CA HIS A 50 -5.87 15.65 -4.91
C HIS A 50 -6.11 16.14 -6.35
#